data_AF-A0A2I0P1S4-F1
#
_entry.id   AF-A0A2I0P1S4-F1
#
_cell.length_a   1.000
_cell.length_b   1.000
_cell.length_c   1.000
_cell.angle_alpha   90.00
_cell.angle_beta   90.00
_cell.angle_gamma   90.00
#
_symmetry.space_group_name_H-M   'P 1'
#
loop_
_entity.id
_entity.type
_entity.pdbx_description
1 polymer ?
#
loop_
_entity_poly.entity_id
_entity_poly.type
_entity_poly.pdbx_seq_one_letter_code
_entity_poly.pdbx_strand_id
1 'polypeptide(L)'
;ITLESLKDRTRPDVDRDTLKTQDNLLGQFLRLVDDTIDDADALLEICRALEPLYDQAIASQLISAPDIEELKSLVDSAGIKGLDLMYKE
;
A
#
# COMPACT_ATOMS: atom_id res chain seq x y z
N ILE A 1 5.90 -24.82 -4.61
CA ILE A 1 5.34 -23.99 -3.53
C ILE A 1 5.27 -22.59 -4.11
N THR A 2 4.09 -22.20 -4.60
CA THR A 2 3.84 -20.88 -5.21
C THR A 2 3.70 -19.84 -4.09
N LEU A 3 4.29 -18.66 -4.30
CA LEU A 3 4.35 -17.53 -3.35
C LEU A 3 2.98 -16.98 -2.93
N GLU A 4 1.91 -17.42 -3.58
CA GLU A 4 0.52 -17.07 -3.28
C GLU A 4 0.03 -17.59 -1.91
N SER A 5 0.74 -18.53 -1.28
CA SER A 5 0.35 -19.11 0.01
C SER A 5 0.89 -18.39 1.25
N LEU A 6 1.55 -17.24 1.08
CA LEU A 6 2.09 -16.42 2.17
C LEU A 6 1.19 -15.19 2.48
N LYS A 7 -0.10 -15.26 2.13
CA LYS A 7 -1.12 -14.42 2.79
C LYS A 7 -1.26 -14.90 4.23
N ASP A 8 -0.49 -14.25 5.09
CA ASP A 8 -0.33 -14.51 6.51
C ASP A 8 -1.69 -14.61 7.23
N ARG A 9 -1.86 -15.74 7.93
CA ARG A 9 -3.06 -16.21 8.63
C ARG A 9 -3.17 -15.63 10.05
N THR A 10 -2.79 -14.38 10.30
CA THR A 10 -2.62 -13.90 11.68
C THR A 10 -3.19 -12.52 11.99
N ARG A 11 -4.37 -12.19 11.47
CA ARG A 11 -5.22 -11.13 12.04
C ARG A 11 -6.69 -11.37 11.71
N PRO A 12 -7.65 -11.00 12.57
CA PRO A 12 -9.07 -11.12 12.25
C PRO A 12 -9.30 -10.44 10.91
N ASP A 13 -10.11 -11.03 10.03
CA ASP A 13 -10.53 -10.41 8.78
C ASP A 13 -11.09 -9.03 9.11
N VAL A 14 -10.25 -8.01 8.99
CA VAL A 14 -10.65 -6.63 9.21
C VAL A 14 -11.52 -6.31 8.03
N ASP A 15 -12.82 -6.17 8.29
CA ASP A 15 -13.80 -5.80 7.29
C ASP A 15 -13.54 -4.34 6.85
N ARG A 16 -12.59 -4.20 5.90
CA ARG A 16 -12.15 -2.93 5.33
C ARG A 16 -13.33 -2.18 4.72
N ASP A 17 -14.29 -2.90 4.14
CA ASP A 17 -15.45 -2.28 3.50
C ASP A 17 -16.36 -1.64 4.54
N THR A 18 -16.63 -2.32 5.66
CA THR A 18 -17.35 -1.70 6.79
C THR A 18 -16.57 -0.52 7.37
N LEU A 19 -15.26 -0.62 7.55
CA LEU A 19 -14.46 0.48 8.10
C LEU A 19 -14.42 1.72 7.19
N LYS A 20 -14.37 1.52 5.87
CA LYS A 20 -14.44 2.61 4.87
C LYS A 20 -15.73 3.40 4.96
N THR A 21 -16.81 2.88 5.54
CA THR A 21 -18.06 3.64 5.73
C THR A 21 -18.01 4.57 6.94
N GLN A 22 -17.04 4.40 7.84
CA GLN A 22 -16.97 5.16 9.08
C GLN A 22 -16.39 6.55 8.83
N ASP A 23 -16.97 7.56 9.49
CA ASP A 23 -16.41 8.92 9.50
C ASP A 23 -15.45 9.09 10.69
N ASN A 24 -14.37 8.34 10.65
CA ASN A 24 -13.27 8.43 11.61
C ASN A 24 -11.94 8.33 10.87
N LEU A 25 -10.84 8.51 11.60
CA LEU A 25 -9.48 8.49 11.03
C LEU A 25 -9.20 7.23 10.22
N LEU A 26 -9.65 6.07 10.71
CA LEU A 26 -9.41 4.77 10.08
C LEU A 26 -10.17 4.63 8.75
N GLY A 27 -11.44 5.02 8.73
CA GLY A 27 -12.25 5.03 7.51
C GLY A 27 -11.74 6.05 6.49
N GLN A 28 -11.32 7.24 6.94
CA GLN A 28 -10.71 8.26 6.08
C GLN A 28 -9.38 7.78 5.47
N PHE A 29 -8.53 7.12 6.26
CA PHE A 29 -7.29 6.54 5.77
C PHE A 29 -7.52 5.46 4.71
N LEU A 30 -8.48 4.56 4.92
CA LEU A 30 -8.77 3.51 3.94
C LEU A 30 -9.34 4.06 2.62
N ARG A 31 -10.18 5.09 2.69
CA ARG A 31 -10.66 5.78 1.49
C ARG A 31 -9.51 6.46 0.75
N LEU A 32 -8.59 7.11 1.46
CA LEU A 32 -7.40 7.70 0.85
C LEU A 32 -6.56 6.66 0.10
N VAL A 33 -6.39 5.46 0.67
CA VAL A 33 -5.65 4.36 0.01
C VAL A 33 -6.34 3.93 -1.28
N ASP A 34 -7.67 3.72 -1.26
CA ASP A 34 -8.44 3.35 -2.45
C ASP A 34 -8.39 4.47 -3.51
N ASP A 35 -8.65 5.71 -3.11
CA ASP A 35 -8.64 6.88 -3.98
C ASP A 35 -7.27 7.02 -4.66
N THR A 36 -6.18 6.73 -3.94
CA THR A 36 -4.81 6.75 -4.48
C THR A 36 -4.56 5.65 -5.50
N ILE A 37 -5.17 4.46 -5.33
CA ILE A 37 -5.01 3.33 -6.27
C ILE A 37 -5.69 3.62 -7.61
N ASP A 38 -6.83 4.33 -7.57
CA ASP A 38 -7.61 4.68 -8.75
C ASP A 38 -7.20 6.01 -9.39
N ASP A 39 -6.37 6.82 -8.72
CA ASP A 39 -5.84 8.09 -9.21
C ASP A 39 -4.44 7.93 -9.82
N ALA A 40 -4.38 8.01 -11.16
CA ALA A 40 -3.12 7.92 -11.90
C ALA A 40 -2.11 9.03 -11.56
N ASP A 41 -2.58 10.25 -11.26
CA ASP A 41 -1.71 11.35 -10.89
C ASP A 41 -1.12 11.13 -9.50
N ALA A 42 -1.91 10.61 -8.56
CA ALA A 42 -1.42 10.23 -7.23
C ALA A 42 -0.37 9.12 -7.29
N LEU A 43 -0.59 8.09 -8.12
CA LEU A 43 0.41 7.01 -8.33
C LEU A 43 1.71 7.54 -8.95
N LEU A 44 1.62 8.51 -9.88
CA LEU A 44 2.80 9.15 -10.46
C LEU A 44 3.58 9.97 -9.43
N GLU A 45 2.90 10.68 -8.54
CA GLU A 45 3.54 11.41 -7.43
C GLU A 45 4.26 10.45 -6.47
N ILE A 46 3.66 9.30 -6.16
CA ILE A 46 4.33 8.25 -5.37
C ILE A 46 5.57 7.72 -6.10
N CYS A 47 5.45 7.45 -7.40
CA CYS A 47 6.59 6.99 -8.20
C CYS A 47 7.76 7.99 -8.15
N ARG A 48 7.48 9.29 -8.32
CA ARG A 48 8.47 10.38 -8.20
C ARG A 48 9.08 10.46 -6.81
N ALA A 49 8.28 10.28 -5.76
CA ALA A 49 8.77 10.29 -4.39
C ALA A 49 9.71 9.12 -4.09
N LEU A 50 9.52 7.98 -4.78
CA LEU A 50 10.33 6.79 -4.61
C LEU A 50 11.52 6.71 -5.57
N GLU A 51 11.54 7.51 -6.65
CA GLU A 51 12.64 7.61 -7.63
C GLU A 51 14.04 7.64 -6.99
N PRO A 52 14.31 8.40 -5.91
CA PRO A 52 15.62 8.43 -5.27
C PRO A 52 16.07 7.09 -4.66
N LEU A 53 15.15 6.15 -4.42
CA LEU A 53 15.45 4.82 -3.90
C LEU A 53 15.96 3.88 -4.99
N TYR A 54 15.57 4.08 -6.24
CA TYR A 54 15.97 3.23 -7.36
C TYR A 54 17.09 3.85 -8.20
N ASP A 55 17.26 5.17 -8.12
CA ASP A 55 18.33 5.89 -8.83
C ASP A 55 19.69 5.84 -8.10
N GLN A 56 19.71 5.42 -6.84
CA GLN A 56 20.96 5.20 -6.12
C GLN A 56 21.69 3.97 -6.66
N ALA A 57 22.94 4.13 -7.09
CA ALA A 57 23.74 3.09 -7.76
C ALA A 57 23.88 1.75 -7.02
N ILE A 58 23.70 1.73 -5.69
CA ILE A 58 23.71 0.50 -4.88
C ILE A 58 22.32 -0.12 -4.85
N ALA A 59 21.28 0.71 -4.69
CA ALA A 59 19.91 0.25 -4.60
C ALA A 59 19.36 -0.18 -5.96
N SER A 60 19.76 0.48 -7.05
CA SER A 60 19.42 0.13 -8.44
C SER A 60 19.87 -1.29 -8.84
N GLN A 61 20.83 -1.88 -8.10
CA GLN A 61 21.28 -3.27 -8.30
C GLN A 61 20.40 -4.29 -7.58
N LEU A 62 19.57 -3.83 -6.65
CA LEU A 62 18.77 -4.67 -5.74
C LEU A 62 17.27 -4.51 -5.98
N ILE A 63 16.83 -3.33 -6.44
CA ILE A 63 15.43 -2.97 -6.65
C ILE A 63 15.30 -2.16 -7.93
N SER A 64 14.31 -2.53 -8.74
CA SER A 64 13.89 -1.81 -9.94
C SER A 64 12.76 -0.84 -9.61
N ALA A 65 12.57 0.18 -10.45
CA ALA A 65 11.39 1.01 -10.39
C ALA A 65 10.13 0.13 -10.61
N PRO A 66 9.10 0.24 -9.75
CA PRO A 66 7.88 -0.54 -9.89
C PRO A 66 7.06 -0.09 -11.11
N ASP A 67 6.39 -1.03 -11.77
CA ASP A 67 5.34 -0.69 -12.72
C ASP A 67 4.06 -0.20 -12.02
N ILE A 68 3.04 0.19 -12.80
CA ILE A 68 1.78 0.73 -12.27
C ILE A 68 1.04 -0.29 -11.40
N GLU A 69 1.05 -1.58 -11.77
CA GLU A 69 0.35 -2.61 -11.02
C GLU A 69 1.11 -2.96 -9.73
N GLU A 70 2.44 -2.93 -9.77
CA GLU A 70 3.31 -3.04 -8.60
C GLU A 70 3.13 -1.85 -7.65
N LEU A 71 2.98 -0.64 -8.17
CA LEU A 71 2.68 0.57 -7.39
C LEU A 71 1.32 0.46 -6.67
N LYS A 72 0.27 0.03 -7.36
CA LYS A 72 -1.04 -0.21 -6.75
C LYS A 72 -0.96 -1.26 -5.64
N SER A 73 -0.24 -2.34 -5.88
CA SER A 73 0.00 -3.40 -4.89
C SER A 73 0.77 -2.88 -3.66
N LEU A 74 1.73 -1.99 -3.88
CA LEU A 74 2.51 -1.34 -2.81
C LEU A 74 1.63 -0.40 -1.97
N VAL A 75 0.76 0.38 -2.61
CA VAL A 75 -0.21 1.25 -1.92
C VAL A 75 -1.22 0.43 -1.12
N ASP A 76 -1.77 -0.65 -1.67
CA ASP A 76 -2.68 -1.54 -0.92
C ASP A 76 -1.98 -2.19 0.29
N SER A 77 -0.74 -2.65 0.09
CA SER A 77 0.09 -3.21 1.16
C SER A 77 0.40 -2.18 2.25
N ALA A 78 0.67 -0.92 1.87
CA ALA A 78 0.85 0.18 2.79
C ALA A 78 -0.45 0.48 3.57
N GLY A 79 -1.60 0.39 2.92
CA GLY A 79 -2.91 0.45 3.57
C GLY A 79 -3.08 -0.60 4.66
N ILE A 80 -2.77 -1.86 4.35
CA ILE A 80 -2.84 -2.96 5.34
C ILE A 80 -1.88 -2.71 6.51
N LYS A 81 -0.64 -2.28 6.22
CA LYS A 81 0.33 -1.96 7.29
C LYS A 81 -0.08 -0.74 8.11
N GLY A 82 -0.70 0.26 7.51
CA GLY A 82 -1.25 1.41 8.22
C GLY A 82 -2.36 1.01 9.18
N LEU A 83 -3.30 0.16 8.74
CA LEU A 83 -4.31 -0.42 9.63
C LEU A 83 -3.68 -1.15 10.81
N ASP A 84 -2.69 -1.98 10.53
CA ASP A 84 -1.99 -2.77 11.53
C ASP A 84 -1.31 -1.93 12.62
N LEU A 85 -0.86 -0.72 12.26
CA LEU A 85 -0.23 0.25 13.17
C LEU A 85 -1.30 0.99 13.98
N MET A 86 -2.36 1.47 13.32
CA MET A 86 -3.44 2.21 13.97
C MET A 86 -4.28 1.36 14.94
N TYR A 87 -4.37 0.05 14.71
CA TYR A 87 -5.03 -0.88 15.65
C TYR A 87 -4.16 -1.31 16.85
N LYS A 88 -2.84 -1.02 16.81
CA LYS A 88 -1.90 -1.40 17.87
C LYS A 88 -1.67 -0.28 18.90
N GLU A 89 -2.29 0.88 18.72
CA GLU A 89 -2.35 1.99 19.68
C GLU A 89 -3.68 1.99 20.45
#